data_AF-A0A8E2DM26-F1
#
_entry.id   AF-A0A8E2DM26-F1
#
_cell.length_a   1.000
_cell.length_b   1.000
_cell.length_c   1.000
_cell.angle_alpha   90.00
_cell.angle_beta   90.00
_cell.angle_gamma   90.00
#
_symmetry.space_group_name_H-M   'P 1'
#
loop_
_entity.id
_entity.type
_entity.pdbx_description
1 polymer ?
#
loop_
_entity_poly.entity_id
_entity_poly.type
_entity_poly.pdbx_seq_one_letter_code
_entity_poly.pdbx_strand_id
1 'polypeptide(L)'
;MVETYGPPVITGHRIPPFEVAIKWVQNNDLAVEKLHHEADMYAGLLHPLQGYLVPICYGFFVGEVDGAQVACLVLERCKSSTKTSNDEMIQRQRAAAIGLHRMGVVHGNLLDSRGSHFLIASDGSLRIIDFTESKGHECDAISTPSVELHPVTRYSKCDELYWLHKRWALSPLDK
;
A
#
# COMPACT_ATOMS: atom_id res chain seq x y z
N MET A 1 -33.81 -8.72 26.75
CA MET A 1 -32.64 -9.57 27.04
C MET A 1 -31.46 -8.90 26.37
N VAL A 2 -30.55 -8.33 27.18
CA VAL A 2 -29.36 -7.63 26.70
C VAL A 2 -28.19 -8.59 26.96
N GLU A 3 -27.63 -9.18 25.92
CA GLU A 3 -26.40 -9.96 26.04
C GLU A 3 -25.25 -8.98 26.24
N THR A 4 -24.77 -8.86 27.47
CA THR A 4 -23.52 -8.20 27.78
C THR A 4 -22.38 -9.10 27.32
N TYR A 5 -21.71 -8.74 26.23
CA TYR A 5 -20.43 -9.33 25.85
C TYR A 5 -19.42 -9.03 26.96
N GLY A 6 -19.14 -10.02 27.81
CA GLY A 6 -18.00 -9.98 28.72
C GLY A 6 -16.69 -9.95 27.93
N PRO A 7 -15.62 -9.34 28.48
CA PRO A 7 -14.34 -9.31 27.79
C PRO A 7 -13.85 -10.75 27.54
N PRO A 8 -13.22 -11.02 26.37
CA PRO A 8 -12.69 -12.33 26.08
C PRO A 8 -11.65 -12.72 27.14
N VAL A 9 -11.78 -13.94 27.67
CA VAL A 9 -10.79 -14.55 28.56
C VAL A 9 -9.53 -14.80 27.74
N ILE A 10 -8.54 -13.91 27.87
CA ILE A 10 -7.23 -14.07 27.23
C ILE A 10 -6.46 -15.15 27.98
N THR A 11 -6.45 -16.37 27.45
CA THR A 11 -5.49 -17.41 27.84
C THR A 11 -4.08 -16.87 27.60
N GLY A 12 -3.27 -16.83 28.67
CA GLY A 12 -2.01 -16.08 28.76
C GLY A 12 -0.84 -16.59 27.90
N HIS A 13 -0.96 -16.51 26.58
CA HIS A 13 0.21 -16.34 25.72
C HIS A 13 0.48 -14.84 25.57
N ARG A 14 1.55 -14.35 26.20
CA ARG A 14 2.08 -13.02 25.86
C ARG A 14 2.53 -13.08 24.40
N ILE A 15 1.79 -12.42 23.52
CA ILE A 15 2.27 -12.14 22.16
C ILE A 15 3.54 -11.30 22.33
N PRO A 16 4.71 -11.75 21.81
CA PRO A 16 5.92 -10.96 21.90
C PRO A 16 5.66 -9.58 21.24
N PRO A 17 6.19 -8.48 21.81
CA PRO A 17 6.06 -7.19 21.19
C PRO A 17 6.60 -7.24 19.76
N PHE A 18 5.84 -6.71 18.81
CA PHE A 18 6.24 -6.62 17.41
C PHE A 18 6.32 -5.16 17.00
N GLU A 19 7.21 -4.87 16.03
CA GLU A 19 7.42 -3.52 15.56
C GLU A 19 6.32 -3.09 14.58
N VAL A 20 5.90 -1.82 14.67
CA VAL A 20 4.92 -1.20 13.77
C VAL A 20 5.49 0.06 13.12
N ALA A 21 4.89 0.47 12.02
CA ALA A 21 5.08 1.80 11.44
C ALA A 21 3.92 2.70 11.87
N ILE A 22 4.23 3.92 12.31
CA ILE A 22 3.22 4.91 12.67
C ILE A 22 3.37 6.08 11.71
N LYS A 23 2.35 6.32 10.89
CA LYS A 23 2.19 7.54 10.10
C LYS A 23 1.26 8.45 10.88
N TRP A 24 1.72 9.65 11.23
CA TRP A 24 0.94 10.56 12.07
C TRP A 24 1.05 12.00 11.58
N VAL A 25 0.04 12.78 11.91
CA VAL A 25 -0.09 14.20 11.57
C VAL A 25 -0.59 14.96 12.79
N GLN A 26 -0.24 16.24 12.89
CA GLN A 26 -0.59 17.10 14.02
C GLN A 26 -1.01 18.48 13.50
N ASN A 27 -2.11 19.03 14.07
CA ASN A 27 -2.60 20.40 13.81
C ASN A 27 -2.69 20.78 12.33
N ASN A 28 -3.19 19.86 11.50
CA ASN A 28 -3.36 20.08 10.07
C ASN A 28 -4.57 19.29 9.57
N ASP A 29 -5.70 19.97 9.45
CA ASP A 29 -6.99 19.35 9.11
C ASP A 29 -6.94 18.64 7.75
N LEU A 30 -6.33 19.26 6.73
CA LEU A 30 -6.18 18.64 5.41
C LEU A 30 -5.33 17.37 5.47
N ALA A 31 -4.26 17.37 6.27
CA ALA A 31 -3.42 16.18 6.44
C ALA A 31 -4.14 15.08 7.24
N VAL A 32 -4.98 15.45 8.20
CA VAL A 32 -5.86 14.51 8.93
C VAL A 32 -6.86 13.88 7.98
N GLU A 33 -7.54 14.67 7.13
CA GLU A 33 -8.48 14.16 6.12
C GLU A 33 -7.81 13.19 5.13
N LYS A 34 -6.60 13.53 4.65
CA LYS A 34 -5.83 12.63 3.78
C LYS A 34 -5.45 11.32 4.47
N LEU A 35 -5.07 11.38 5.75
CA LEU A 35 -4.72 10.18 6.52
C LEU A 35 -5.97 9.33 6.82
N HIS A 36 -7.12 9.96 7.06
CA HIS A 36 -8.41 9.29 7.19
C HIS A 36 -8.81 8.59 5.88
N HIS A 37 -8.67 9.26 4.74
CA HIS A 37 -8.92 8.67 3.43
C HIS A 37 -8.05 7.42 3.19
N GLU A 38 -6.76 7.50 3.53
CA GLU A 38 -5.89 6.32 3.46
C GLU A 38 -6.37 5.18 4.37
N ALA A 39 -6.82 5.49 5.60
CA ALA A 39 -7.41 4.49 6.50
C ALA A 39 -8.67 3.83 5.91
N ASP A 40 -9.55 4.61 5.26
CA ASP A 40 -10.74 4.11 4.59
C ASP A 40 -10.38 3.18 3.42
N MET A 41 -9.30 3.48 2.69
CA MET A 41 -8.77 2.58 1.67
C MET A 41 -8.35 1.23 2.27
N TYR A 42 -7.65 1.23 3.42
CA TYR A 42 -7.29 0.00 4.15
C TYR A 42 -8.50 -0.80 4.65
N ALA A 43 -9.51 -0.11 5.19
CA ALA A 43 -10.73 -0.73 5.69
C ALA A 43 -11.65 -1.24 4.56
N GLY A 44 -11.59 -0.61 3.39
CA GLY A 44 -12.40 -0.93 2.21
C GLY A 44 -11.62 -1.71 1.15
N LEU A 45 -11.29 -1.02 0.06
CA LEU A 45 -10.79 -1.65 -1.18
C LEU A 45 -9.49 -2.45 -1.01
N LEU A 46 -8.64 -2.08 -0.04
CA LEU A 46 -7.37 -2.74 0.21
C LEU A 46 -7.48 -3.88 1.23
N HIS A 47 -8.62 -4.04 1.90
CA HIS A 47 -8.82 -5.08 2.91
C HIS A 47 -8.36 -6.48 2.46
N PRO A 48 -8.72 -6.99 1.26
CA PRO A 48 -8.29 -8.32 0.82
C PRO A 48 -6.80 -8.41 0.44
N LEU A 49 -6.07 -7.30 0.45
CA LEU A 49 -4.66 -7.20 0.03
C LEU A 49 -3.69 -7.06 1.19
N GLN A 50 -4.20 -6.84 2.40
CA GLN A 50 -3.39 -6.63 3.60
C GLN A 50 -2.53 -7.85 3.93
N GLY A 51 -1.25 -7.61 4.22
CA GLY A 51 -0.26 -8.65 4.52
C GLY A 51 0.25 -9.40 3.29
N TYR A 52 -0.23 -9.06 2.09
CA TYR A 52 0.23 -9.67 0.83
C TYR A 52 0.79 -8.61 -0.13
N LEU A 53 -0.05 -7.66 -0.56
CA LEU A 53 0.34 -6.63 -1.52
C LEU A 53 0.48 -5.26 -0.88
N VAL A 54 -0.22 -5.04 0.23
CA VAL A 54 -0.16 -3.81 1.03
C VAL A 54 0.07 -4.16 2.51
N PRO A 55 0.58 -3.23 3.33
CA PRO A 55 0.74 -3.45 4.76
C PRO A 55 -0.53 -3.92 5.46
N ILE A 56 -0.37 -4.68 6.54
CA ILE A 56 -1.45 -4.84 7.52
C ILE A 56 -1.72 -3.49 8.18
N CYS A 57 -2.97 -3.05 8.21
CA CYS A 57 -3.44 -1.90 8.96
C CYS A 57 -4.03 -2.36 10.29
N TYR A 58 -3.37 -1.96 11.38
CA TYR A 58 -3.80 -2.29 12.74
C TYR A 58 -4.84 -1.31 13.28
N GLY A 59 -4.96 -0.13 12.68
CA GLY A 59 -6.01 0.83 13.02
C GLY A 59 -5.64 2.27 12.70
N PHE A 60 -6.67 3.11 12.70
CA PHE A 60 -6.57 4.56 12.62
C PHE A 60 -7.15 5.16 13.89
N PHE A 61 -6.41 6.08 14.50
CA PHE A 61 -6.76 6.69 15.78
C PHE A 61 -6.66 8.20 15.67
N VAL A 62 -7.59 8.89 16.33
CA VAL A 62 -7.66 10.35 16.38
C VAL A 62 -7.82 10.75 17.84
N GLY A 63 -7.11 11.80 18.26
CA GLY A 63 -7.17 12.29 19.63
C GLY A 63 -6.42 13.60 19.82
N GLU A 64 -6.45 14.11 21.04
CA GLU A 64 -5.72 15.30 21.44
C GLU A 64 -4.51 14.91 22.29
N VAL A 65 -3.33 15.45 21.97
CA VAL A 65 -2.10 15.27 22.74
C VAL A 65 -1.51 16.64 22.99
N ASP A 66 -1.33 17.01 24.26
CA ASP A 66 -0.79 18.31 24.68
C ASP A 66 -1.48 19.52 24.02
N GLY A 67 -2.82 19.48 23.90
CA GLY A 67 -3.60 20.55 23.28
C GLY A 67 -3.60 20.56 21.75
N ALA A 68 -2.98 19.57 21.11
CA ALA A 68 -2.90 19.46 19.66
C ALA A 68 -3.73 18.30 19.14
N GLN A 69 -4.48 18.54 18.06
CA GLN A 69 -5.20 17.49 17.35
C GLN A 69 -4.20 16.60 16.61
N VAL A 70 -4.24 15.31 16.89
CA VAL A 70 -3.38 14.29 16.29
C VAL A 70 -4.24 13.21 15.64
N ALA A 71 -3.79 12.72 14.48
CA ALA A 71 -4.28 11.49 13.88
C ALA A 71 -3.12 10.56 13.57
N CYS A 72 -3.29 9.26 13.79
CA CYS A 72 -2.28 8.26 13.51
C CYS A 72 -2.85 7.00 12.85
N LEU A 73 -2.14 6.52 11.85
CA LEU A 73 -2.38 5.26 11.15
C LEU A 73 -1.26 4.28 11.53
N VAL A 74 -1.64 3.12 12.05
CA VAL A 74 -0.71 2.10 12.54
C VAL A 74 -0.65 0.94 11.54
N LEU A 75 0.53 0.69 10.99
CA LEU A 75 0.75 -0.23 9.87
C LEU A 75 1.83 -1.28 10.17
N GLU A 76 1.83 -2.37 9.41
CA GLU A 76 2.94 -3.33 9.31
C GLU A 76 4.25 -2.58 9.05
N ARG A 77 5.27 -2.85 9.88
CA ARG A 77 6.59 -2.28 9.66
C ARG A 77 7.27 -2.97 8.48
N CYS A 78 7.45 -2.20 7.41
CA CYS A 78 8.24 -2.59 6.26
C CYS A 78 9.58 -1.84 6.27
N LYS A 79 10.58 -2.37 5.55
CA LYS A 79 11.92 -1.80 5.43
C LYS A 79 12.17 -1.37 3.99
N SER A 80 13.02 -0.37 3.79
CA SER A 80 13.54 -0.06 2.45
C SER A 80 14.29 -1.27 1.88
N SER A 81 14.29 -1.40 0.55
CA SER A 81 14.80 -2.56 -0.19
C SER A 81 16.12 -3.13 0.33
N THR A 82 16.19 -4.47 0.38
CA THR A 82 17.41 -5.25 0.58
C THR A 82 18.26 -5.32 -0.70
N LYS A 83 19.48 -5.84 -0.58
CA LYS A 83 20.44 -6.07 -1.68
C LYS A 83 19.86 -7.02 -2.74
N THR A 84 19.08 -6.50 -3.67
CA THR A 84 18.53 -7.21 -4.81
C THR A 84 18.95 -6.47 -6.08
N SER A 85 19.11 -7.18 -7.20
CA SER A 85 19.43 -6.53 -8.48
C SER A 85 18.33 -5.54 -8.88
N ASN A 86 18.70 -4.52 -9.66
CA ASN A 86 17.74 -3.51 -10.12
C ASN A 86 16.62 -4.17 -10.96
N ASP A 87 16.97 -5.13 -11.82
CA ASP A 87 16.04 -5.83 -12.69
C ASP A 87 14.99 -6.64 -11.92
N GLU A 88 15.41 -7.41 -10.93
CA GLU A 88 14.48 -8.20 -10.11
C GLU A 88 13.53 -7.28 -9.33
N MET A 89 14.05 -6.17 -8.78
CA MET A 89 13.21 -5.18 -8.09
C MET A 89 12.17 -4.56 -9.05
N ILE A 90 12.58 -4.18 -10.26
CA ILE A 90 11.68 -3.65 -11.29
C ILE A 90 10.56 -4.64 -11.61
N GLN A 91 10.88 -5.93 -11.77
CA GLN A 91 9.87 -6.96 -12.05
C GLN A 91 8.88 -7.11 -10.88
N ARG A 92 9.38 -7.08 -9.65
CA ARG A 92 8.53 -7.15 -8.45
C ARG A 92 7.62 -5.93 -8.33
N GLN A 93 8.13 -4.72 -8.57
CA GLN A 93 7.33 -3.48 -8.57
C GLN A 93 6.26 -3.50 -9.66
N ARG A 94 6.62 -3.96 -10.87
CA ARG A 94 5.68 -4.14 -11.98
C ARG A 94 4.56 -5.11 -11.63
N ALA A 95 4.91 -6.29 -11.13
CA ALA A 95 3.92 -7.30 -10.73
C ALA A 95 2.99 -6.76 -9.64
N ALA A 96 3.53 -6.04 -8.65
CA ALA A 96 2.74 -5.45 -7.58
C ALA A 96 1.77 -4.37 -8.07
N ALA A 97 2.23 -3.44 -8.93
CA ALA A 97 1.38 -2.40 -9.50
C ALA A 97 0.24 -2.99 -10.34
N ILE A 98 0.54 -3.99 -11.19
CA ILE A 98 -0.50 -4.71 -11.96
C ILE A 98 -1.48 -5.43 -11.02
N GLY A 99 -0.97 -6.07 -9.96
CA GLY A 99 -1.80 -6.74 -8.95
C GLY A 99 -2.79 -5.78 -8.28
N LEU A 100 -2.33 -4.58 -7.90
CA LEU A 100 -3.17 -3.56 -7.29
C LEU A 100 -4.28 -3.11 -8.24
N HIS A 101 -3.91 -2.91 -9.51
CA HIS A 101 -4.84 -2.49 -10.54
C HIS A 101 -5.89 -3.55 -10.89
N ARG A 102 -5.54 -4.85 -10.83
CA ARG A 102 -6.49 -5.97 -10.99
C ARG A 102 -7.58 -5.97 -9.93
N MET A 103 -7.28 -5.44 -8.76
CA MET A 103 -8.20 -5.35 -7.63
C MET A 103 -9.05 -4.08 -7.67
N GLY A 104 -8.98 -3.34 -8.79
CA GLY A 104 -9.75 -2.13 -8.97
C GLY A 104 -9.24 -0.95 -8.15
N VAL A 105 -7.94 -0.90 -7.86
CA VAL A 105 -7.32 0.27 -7.19
C VAL A 105 -6.23 0.90 -8.06
N VAL A 106 -6.28 2.23 -8.19
CA VAL A 106 -5.17 3.05 -8.69
C VAL A 106 -4.50 3.73 -7.51
N HIS A 107 -3.17 3.73 -7.46
CA HIS A 107 -2.45 4.30 -6.33
C HIS A 107 -2.35 5.83 -6.42
N GLY A 108 -2.07 6.36 -7.61
CA GLY A 108 -2.12 7.78 -7.94
C GLY A 108 -0.78 8.51 -7.81
N ASN A 109 0.17 7.95 -7.05
CA ASN A 109 1.48 8.57 -6.83
C ASN A 109 2.69 7.60 -6.89
N LEU A 110 2.58 6.44 -7.57
CA LEU A 110 3.71 5.47 -7.61
C LEU A 110 4.98 6.00 -8.31
N LEU A 111 4.90 7.14 -8.99
CA LEU A 111 6.00 7.74 -9.74
C LEU A 111 6.72 8.86 -8.98
N ASP A 112 6.32 9.15 -7.73
CA ASP A 112 6.91 10.21 -6.92
C ASP A 112 8.45 10.11 -6.94
N SER A 113 9.10 11.22 -7.29
CA SER A 113 10.56 11.31 -7.33
C SER A 113 11.19 11.41 -5.94
N ARG A 114 10.40 11.63 -4.89
CA ARG A 114 10.87 11.84 -3.50
C ARG A 114 11.13 10.54 -2.75
N GLY A 115 10.67 9.40 -3.24
CA GLY A 115 10.89 8.11 -2.58
C GLY A 115 10.16 6.94 -3.25
N SER A 116 10.55 5.73 -2.86
CA SER A 116 9.86 4.50 -3.30
C SER A 116 8.63 4.25 -2.43
N HIS A 117 7.47 4.15 -3.08
CA HIS A 117 6.22 3.65 -2.47
C HIS A 117 6.18 2.12 -2.35
N PHE A 118 7.29 1.45 -2.65
CA PHE A 118 7.47 0.02 -2.51
C PHE A 118 8.47 -0.27 -1.40
N LEU A 119 8.04 -1.03 -0.38
CA LEU A 119 8.86 -1.47 0.75
C LEU A 119 8.88 -3.00 0.85
N ILE A 120 9.88 -3.55 1.53
CA ILE A 120 10.03 -4.98 1.77
C ILE A 120 9.54 -5.30 3.19
N ALA A 121 8.58 -6.21 3.30
CA ALA A 121 8.10 -6.75 4.56
C ALA A 121 9.12 -7.70 5.20
N SER A 122 8.89 -8.08 6.46
CA SER A 122 9.78 -9.00 7.21
C SER A 122 9.87 -10.39 6.58
N ASP A 123 8.83 -10.81 5.86
CA ASP A 123 8.76 -12.06 5.09
C ASP A 123 9.50 -11.99 3.74
N GLY A 124 10.10 -10.84 3.42
CA GLY A 124 10.83 -10.61 2.17
C GLY A 124 9.97 -10.23 0.97
N SER A 125 8.65 -10.19 1.11
CA SER A 125 7.72 -9.81 0.04
C SER A 125 7.54 -8.29 -0.07
N LEU A 126 7.04 -7.81 -1.22
CA LEU A 126 6.93 -6.39 -1.53
C LEU A 126 5.56 -5.84 -1.07
N ARG A 127 5.55 -4.67 -0.46
CA ARG A 127 4.36 -3.94 -0.03
C ARG A 127 4.30 -2.59 -0.73
N ILE A 128 3.13 -2.23 -1.26
CA ILE A 128 2.83 -0.87 -1.73
C ILE A 128 2.31 -0.06 -0.54
N ILE A 129 2.79 1.17 -0.36
CA ILE A 129 2.44 2.05 0.76
C ILE A 129 2.03 3.45 0.29
N ASP A 130 1.38 4.21 1.18
CA ASP A 130 0.96 5.61 0.99
C ASP A 130 -0.21 5.79 0.01
N PHE A 131 -1.39 5.33 0.43
CA PHE A 131 -2.62 5.37 -0.36
C PHE A 131 -3.39 6.69 -0.24
N THR A 132 -2.72 7.78 0.14
CA THR A 132 -3.35 9.10 0.35
C THR A 132 -3.98 9.68 -0.91
N GLU A 133 -3.48 9.32 -2.10
CA GLU A 133 -3.99 9.79 -3.40
C GLU A 133 -4.74 8.67 -4.16
N SER A 134 -4.99 7.54 -3.49
CA SER A 134 -5.55 6.34 -4.13
C SER A 134 -7.06 6.37 -4.19
N LYS A 135 -7.62 5.61 -5.13
CA LYS A 135 -9.07 5.50 -5.33
C LYS A 135 -9.43 4.22 -6.05
N GLY A 136 -10.71 3.87 -5.99
CA GLY A 136 -11.27 2.84 -6.87
C GLY A 136 -11.11 3.22 -8.34
N HIS A 137 -10.77 2.25 -9.19
CA HIS A 137 -10.71 2.43 -10.63
C HIS A 137 -11.01 1.13 -11.38
N GLU A 138 -11.51 1.26 -12.61
CA GLU A 138 -11.63 0.14 -13.53
C GLU A 138 -10.45 0.18 -14.50
N CYS A 139 -9.59 -0.84 -14.45
CA CYS A 139 -8.39 -0.88 -15.26
C CYS A 139 -8.64 -1.58 -16.61
N ASP A 140 -8.89 -0.80 -17.65
CA ASP A 140 -8.98 -1.27 -19.04
C ASP A 140 -7.73 -2.05 -19.48
N ALA A 141 -6.56 -1.77 -18.90
CA ALA A 141 -5.29 -2.42 -19.22
C ALA A 141 -5.25 -3.91 -18.87
N ILE A 142 -6.16 -4.37 -18.02
CA ILE A 142 -6.13 -5.72 -17.43
C ILE A 142 -7.41 -6.51 -17.73
N SER A 143 -8.39 -5.87 -18.37
CA SER A 143 -9.68 -6.46 -18.70
C SER A 143 -9.64 -7.52 -19.83
N THR A 144 -8.47 -7.77 -20.44
CA THR A 144 -8.29 -8.84 -21.43
C THR A 144 -7.57 -10.05 -20.83
N PRO A 145 -8.23 -11.23 -20.69
CA PRO A 145 -7.56 -12.47 -20.36
C PRO A 145 -6.83 -12.98 -21.62
N SER A 146 -5.63 -12.46 -21.88
CA SER A 146 -4.79 -12.92 -22.99
C SER A 146 -3.73 -13.85 -22.42
N VAL A 147 -3.82 -15.14 -22.77
CA VAL A 147 -2.95 -16.26 -22.37
C VAL A 147 -1.54 -16.17 -22.99
N GLU A 148 -1.16 -15.05 -23.58
CA GLU A 148 0.14 -14.87 -24.20
C GLU A 148 0.88 -13.71 -23.52
N LEU A 149 2.08 -14.01 -23.02
CA LEU A 149 3.14 -13.04 -22.71
C LEU A 149 3.57 -12.34 -24.01
N HIS A 150 2.67 -11.59 -24.64
CA HIS A 150 2.99 -10.69 -25.73
C HIS A 150 3.26 -9.30 -25.15
N PRO A 151 4.21 -8.55 -25.72
CA PRO A 151 4.57 -7.24 -25.22
C PRO A 151 3.30 -6.40 -25.20
N VAL A 152 3.02 -5.82 -24.04
CA VAL A 152 1.88 -4.93 -23.77
C VAL A 152 1.97 -3.75 -24.75
N THR A 153 1.46 -3.95 -25.97
CA THR A 153 1.56 -3.03 -27.11
C THR A 153 0.26 -2.29 -27.36
N ARG A 154 -0.80 -2.63 -26.61
CA ARG A 154 -1.97 -1.76 -26.47
C ARG A 154 -1.74 -0.88 -25.26
N TYR A 155 -1.35 0.35 -25.52
CA TYR A 155 -1.24 1.44 -24.56
C TYR A 155 -2.44 1.38 -23.58
N SER A 156 -2.15 1.12 -22.30
CA SER A 156 -3.17 1.19 -21.26
C SER A 156 -3.73 2.61 -21.22
N LYS A 157 -5.06 2.78 -21.24
CA LYS A 157 -5.68 4.08 -20.88
C LYS A 157 -5.41 4.50 -19.43
N CYS A 158 -4.83 3.60 -18.63
CA CYS A 158 -4.39 3.91 -17.28
C CYS A 158 -3.03 4.61 -17.32
N ASP A 159 -3.03 5.90 -16.98
CA ASP A 159 -1.84 6.74 -16.94
C ASP A 159 -0.76 6.19 -15.99
N GLU A 160 -1.14 5.72 -14.79
CA GLU A 160 -0.17 5.23 -13.80
C GLU A 160 0.65 4.05 -14.35
N LEU A 161 0.01 3.01 -14.90
CA LEU A 161 0.71 1.87 -15.48
C LEU A 161 1.51 2.25 -16.73
N TYR A 162 0.99 3.16 -17.55
CA TYR A 162 1.69 3.63 -18.74
C TYR A 162 3.01 4.33 -18.37
N TRP A 163 2.96 5.27 -17.44
CA TRP A 163 4.14 6.03 -17.03
C TRP A 163 5.13 5.18 -16.21
N LEU A 164 4.65 4.23 -15.41
CA LEU A 164 5.50 3.24 -14.75
C LEU A 164 6.24 2.35 -15.76
N HIS A 165 5.53 1.84 -16.78
CA HIS A 165 6.15 1.06 -17.85
C HIS A 165 7.28 1.85 -18.52
N LYS A 166 7.04 3.13 -18.83
CA LYS A 166 8.04 4.01 -19.43
C LYS A 166 9.23 4.26 -18.50
N ARG A 167 9.00 4.48 -17.21
CA ARG A 167 10.06 4.68 -16.21
C ARG A 167 10.99 3.46 -16.15
N TRP A 168 10.43 2.25 -16.09
CA TRP A 168 11.21 1.03 -16.02
C TRP A 168 11.96 0.72 -17.32
N ALA A 169 11.37 1.02 -18.49
CA ALA A 169 12.04 0.85 -19.78
C ALA A 169 13.21 1.83 -20.00
N LEU A 170 13.23 2.96 -19.30
CA LEU A 170 14.30 3.96 -19.34
C LEU A 170 15.33 3.78 -18.21
N SER A 171 15.05 2.92 -17.23
CA SER A 171 16.04 2.55 -16.22
C SER A 171 17.14 1.76 -16.93
N PRO A 172 18.43 2.11 -16.78
CA PRO A 172 19.50 1.30 -17.32
C PRO A 172 19.36 -0.12 -16.75
N LEU A 173 19.02 -1.09 -17.61
CA LEU A 173 19.35 -2.48 -17.35
C LEU A 173 20.88 -2.46 -17.17
N ASP A 174 21.34 -2.92 -16.01
CA ASP A 174 22.76 -2.91 -15.66
C ASP A 174 23.61 -3.38 -16.86
N LYS A 175 24.51 -2.52 -17.34
CA LYS A 175 25.60 -2.89 -18.26
C LYS A 175 26.74 -3.50 -17.46
#